data_AF-A0A1Y1YES5-F1
#
_entry.id   AF-A0A1Y1YES5-F1
#
_cell.length_a   1.000
_cell.length_b   1.000
_cell.length_c   1.000
_cell.angle_alpha   90.00
_cell.angle_beta   90.00
_cell.angle_gamma   90.00
#
_symmetry.space_group_name_H-M   'P 1'
#
loop_
_entity.id
_entity.type
_entity.pdbx_description
1 polymer ?
#
loop_
_entity_poly.entity_id
_entity_poly.type
_entity_poly.pdbx_seq_one_letter_code
_entity_poly.pdbx_strand_id
1 'polypeptide(L)'
;MNTTDAGTHQLNAGDMVTFDTTWYNTMNMAMLIFSATLIVHISNAYRAFRMYTKHPSNYLFIMNVVETCSGVSCHLCRVSDYFFVTDCHFKGYYNGVFYYISTALVMGIFVIRCYRVTPLRYVFLFIMVSFHITKLISALMYVFGLDAKVGTFRECVALPGGISMPFLLETEIYMNAVLFVWWIGVLVRLLSRKSYKFGSLIRDEGAGYTMLSNLFTITLMTMVVQNTTLGLNPEVLLQTKWAIESKLLIEDSASHSSQGSSRQENSRNRVHDIPFWSWNSSSKGIPGGSSKKGEEAQDLV
;
A
#
# COMPACT_ATOMS: atom_id res chain seq x y z
N MET A 1 18.20 -25.91 -20.57
CA MET A 1 18.14 -26.17 -22.02
C MET A 1 16.66 -26.27 -22.37
N ASN A 2 16.05 -25.18 -22.82
CA ASN A 2 14.66 -25.18 -23.27
C ASN A 2 14.67 -25.20 -24.80
N THR A 3 14.08 -26.23 -25.38
CA THR A 3 13.66 -26.26 -26.78
C THR A 3 12.63 -25.14 -26.96
N THR A 4 13.00 -24.06 -27.65
CA THR A 4 12.06 -23.04 -28.10
C THR A 4 11.19 -23.63 -29.19
N ASP A 5 9.95 -24.00 -28.85
CA ASP A 5 8.90 -24.33 -29.82
C ASP A 5 8.52 -23.06 -30.60
N ALA A 6 9.20 -22.83 -31.73
CA ALA A 6 8.88 -21.75 -32.64
C ALA A 6 7.55 -22.06 -33.34
N GLY A 7 6.52 -21.28 -33.03
CA GLY A 7 5.29 -21.25 -33.81
C GLY A 7 5.53 -20.50 -35.10
N THR A 8 5.00 -21.00 -36.23
CA THR A 8 4.99 -20.27 -37.50
C THR A 8 3.55 -19.92 -37.84
N HIS A 9 3.26 -18.64 -38.03
CA HIS A 9 2.01 -18.19 -38.64
C HIS A 9 2.32 -17.44 -39.94
N GLN A 10 1.65 -17.84 -41.02
CA GLN A 10 1.70 -17.13 -42.30
C GLN A 10 0.76 -15.93 -42.23
N LEU A 11 1.30 -14.72 -42.29
CA LEU A 11 0.49 -13.49 -42.35
C LEU A 11 0.09 -13.13 -43.79
N ASN A 12 0.89 -13.55 -44.78
CA ASN A 12 0.64 -13.42 -46.21
C ASN A 12 1.43 -14.49 -46.99
N ALA A 13 1.12 -14.68 -48.28
CA ALA A 13 1.83 -15.59 -49.18
C ALA A 13 3.30 -15.13 -49.39
N GLY A 14 4.20 -15.55 -48.48
CA GLY A 14 5.64 -15.34 -48.61
C GLY A 14 6.36 -15.00 -47.30
N ASP A 15 5.68 -14.32 -46.37
CA ASP A 15 6.29 -13.91 -45.10
C ASP A 15 5.89 -14.87 -43.97
N MET A 16 6.82 -15.76 -43.60
CA MET A 16 6.71 -16.54 -42.38
C MET A 16 7.26 -15.72 -41.21
N VAL A 17 6.38 -15.28 -40.31
CA VAL A 17 6.81 -14.76 -39.02
C VAL A 17 6.91 -15.95 -38.08
N THR A 18 8.14 -16.34 -37.77
CA THR A 18 8.43 -17.22 -36.63
C THR A 18 8.23 -16.40 -35.36
N PHE A 19 7.33 -16.83 -34.48
CA PHE A 19 7.22 -16.25 -33.15
C PHE A 19 7.51 -17.30 -32.09
N ASP A 20 8.14 -16.84 -31.02
CA ASP A 20 8.35 -17.66 -29.84
C ASP A 20 7.01 -17.87 -29.12
N THR A 21 6.50 -19.10 -29.16
CA THR A 21 5.25 -19.48 -28.51
C THR A 21 5.29 -19.19 -27.01
N THR A 22 6.47 -19.31 -26.39
CA THR A 22 6.69 -19.04 -24.96
C THR A 22 6.47 -17.56 -24.68
N TRP A 23 7.13 -16.70 -25.45
CA TRP A 23 6.96 -15.25 -25.34
C TRP A 23 5.51 -14.82 -25.51
N TYR A 24 4.82 -15.35 -26.53
CA TYR A 24 3.42 -15.03 -26.82
C TYR A 24 2.50 -15.42 -25.64
N ASN A 25 2.67 -16.62 -25.09
CA ASN A 25 1.90 -17.07 -23.93
C ASN A 25 2.19 -16.23 -22.68
N THR A 26 3.46 -15.90 -22.42
CA THR A 26 3.85 -15.05 -21.29
C THR A 26 3.27 -13.64 -21.42
N MET A 27 3.26 -13.05 -22.61
CA MET A 27 2.67 -11.73 -22.84
C MET A 27 1.15 -11.71 -22.66
N ASN A 28 0.44 -12.73 -23.15
CA ASN A 28 -1.00 -12.84 -22.95
C ASN A 28 -1.37 -13.04 -21.48
N MET A 29 -0.60 -13.86 -20.76
CA MET A 29 -0.78 -14.01 -19.30
C MET A 29 -0.49 -12.72 -18.56
N ALA A 30 0.55 -11.97 -18.94
CA ALA A 30 0.85 -10.66 -18.37
C ALA A 30 -0.31 -9.67 -18.59
N MET A 31 -0.86 -9.61 -19.81
CA MET A 31 -2.01 -8.76 -20.13
C MET A 31 -3.24 -9.10 -19.29
N LEU A 32 -3.54 -10.39 -19.13
CA LEU A 32 -4.65 -10.85 -18.30
C LEU A 32 -4.46 -10.45 -16.84
N ILE A 33 -3.25 -10.61 -16.30
CA ILE A 33 -2.94 -10.24 -14.92
C ILE A 33 -2.99 -8.71 -14.75
N PHE A 34 -2.43 -7.93 -15.67
CA PHE A 34 -2.53 -6.46 -15.62
C PHE A 34 -3.97 -5.95 -15.69
N SER A 35 -4.83 -6.64 -16.45
CA SER A 35 -6.26 -6.34 -16.49
C SER A 35 -6.95 -6.66 -15.17
N ALA A 36 -6.58 -7.79 -14.54
CA ALA A 36 -7.10 -8.16 -13.23
C ALA A 36 -6.66 -7.17 -12.14
N THR A 37 -5.39 -6.74 -12.13
CA THR A 37 -4.90 -5.74 -11.18
C THR A 37 -5.52 -4.36 -11.42
N LEU A 38 -5.79 -3.98 -12.68
CA LEU A 38 -6.55 -2.77 -13.00
C LEU A 38 -7.95 -2.80 -12.37
N ILE A 39 -8.68 -3.92 -12.49
CA ILE A 39 -10.01 -4.07 -11.88
C ILE A 39 -9.94 -3.89 -10.37
N VAL A 40 -8.90 -4.44 -9.72
CA VAL A 40 -8.65 -4.25 -8.28
C VAL A 40 -8.46 -2.76 -7.96
N HIS A 41 -7.63 -2.03 -8.70
CA HIS A 41 -7.43 -0.61 -8.47
C HIS A 41 -8.67 0.24 -8.71
N ILE A 42 -9.49 -0.07 -9.74
CA ILE A 42 -10.77 0.63 -9.98
C ILE A 42 -11.73 0.39 -8.81
N SER A 43 -11.86 -0.87 -8.36
CA SER A 43 -12.69 -1.22 -7.20
C SER A 43 -12.23 -0.50 -5.92
N ASN A 44 -10.91 -0.46 -5.70
CA ASN A 44 -10.29 0.23 -4.59
C ASN A 44 -10.54 1.74 -4.66
N ALA A 45 -10.40 2.36 -5.84
CA ALA A 45 -10.67 3.78 -6.06
C ALA A 45 -12.13 4.13 -5.73
N TYR A 46 -13.08 3.35 -6.22
CA TYR A 46 -14.49 3.53 -5.89
C TYR A 46 -14.75 3.48 -4.38
N ARG A 47 -14.17 2.49 -3.68
CA ARG A 47 -14.30 2.37 -2.21
C ARG A 47 -13.61 3.53 -1.48
N ALA A 48 -12.43 3.95 -1.94
CA ALA A 48 -11.69 5.09 -1.37
C ALA A 48 -12.50 6.39 -1.49
N PHE A 49 -13.06 6.67 -2.67
CA PHE A 49 -13.94 7.82 -2.89
C PHE A 49 -15.16 7.78 -1.97
N ARG A 50 -15.81 6.61 -1.83
CA ARG A 50 -16.95 6.45 -0.92
C ARG A 50 -16.59 6.71 0.55
N MET A 51 -15.39 6.34 1.00
CA MET A 51 -14.92 6.64 2.35
C MET A 51 -14.62 8.13 2.53
N TYR A 52 -13.97 8.74 1.52
CA TYR A 52 -13.67 10.16 1.50
C TYR A 52 -14.93 11.03 1.55
N THR A 53 -15.96 10.72 0.76
CA THR A 53 -17.21 11.50 0.74
C THR A 53 -17.96 11.44 2.08
N LYS A 54 -17.83 10.35 2.84
CA LYS A 54 -18.39 10.23 4.19
C LYS A 54 -17.59 10.99 5.25
N HIS A 55 -16.28 11.11 5.07
CA HIS A 55 -15.36 11.66 6.06
C HIS A 55 -14.27 12.53 5.40
N PRO A 56 -14.64 13.67 4.79
CA PRO A 56 -13.73 14.45 3.94
C PRO A 56 -12.56 15.09 4.71
N SER A 57 -12.68 15.25 6.04
CA SER A 57 -11.63 15.79 6.90
C SER A 57 -10.54 14.79 7.26
N ASN A 58 -10.72 13.49 6.97
CA ASN A 58 -9.72 12.48 7.29
C ASN A 58 -8.68 12.37 6.17
N TYR A 59 -7.49 12.89 6.44
CA TYR A 59 -6.37 12.91 5.49
C TYR A 59 -5.96 11.50 5.00
N LEU A 60 -6.16 10.44 5.78
CA LEU A 60 -5.87 9.06 5.34
C LEU A 60 -6.77 8.64 4.19
N PHE A 61 -8.03 9.11 4.17
CA PHE A 61 -8.93 8.82 3.05
C PHE A 61 -8.57 9.62 1.80
N ILE A 62 -8.06 10.85 1.97
CA ILE A 62 -7.50 11.62 0.84
C ILE A 62 -6.29 10.88 0.26
N MET A 63 -5.36 10.43 1.09
CA MET A 63 -4.20 9.66 0.64
C MET A 63 -4.61 8.37 -0.09
N ASN A 64 -5.61 7.63 0.42
CA ASN A 64 -6.15 6.46 -0.27
C ASN A 64 -6.74 6.78 -1.64
N VAL A 65 -7.44 7.92 -1.79
CA VAL A 65 -7.97 8.34 -3.10
C VAL A 65 -6.83 8.62 -4.07
N VAL A 66 -5.81 9.38 -3.64
CA VAL A 66 -4.65 9.70 -4.50
C VAL A 66 -3.88 8.43 -4.88
N GLU A 67 -3.66 7.52 -3.93
CA GLU A 67 -3.03 6.21 -4.15
C GLU A 67 -3.80 5.42 -5.22
N THR A 68 -5.07 5.14 -4.96
CA THR A 68 -5.87 4.30 -5.86
C THR A 68 -6.06 4.93 -7.25
N CYS A 69 -6.23 6.25 -7.36
CA CYS A 69 -6.31 6.95 -8.65
C CYS A 69 -4.98 6.89 -9.42
N SER A 70 -3.85 6.97 -8.70
CA SER A 70 -2.53 6.77 -9.28
C SER A 70 -2.38 5.34 -9.81
N GLY A 71 -2.89 4.36 -9.06
CA GLY A 71 -2.99 2.96 -9.48
C GLY A 71 -3.77 2.73 -10.76
N VAL A 72 -4.97 3.32 -10.85
CA VAL A 72 -5.80 3.26 -12.06
C VAL A 72 -5.09 3.91 -13.24
N SER A 73 -4.52 5.10 -13.05
CA SER A 73 -3.83 5.85 -14.12
C SER A 73 -2.63 5.08 -14.68
N CYS A 74 -1.85 4.48 -13.79
CA CYS A 74 -0.70 3.64 -14.12
C CYS A 74 -1.11 2.41 -14.94
N HIS A 75 -2.12 1.66 -14.46
CA HIS A 75 -2.59 0.46 -15.14
C HIS A 75 -3.30 0.75 -16.46
N LEU A 76 -4.06 1.85 -16.56
CA LEU A 76 -4.63 2.28 -17.84
C LEU A 76 -3.53 2.59 -18.86
N CYS A 77 -2.45 3.25 -18.44
CA CYS A 77 -1.28 3.49 -19.28
C CYS A 77 -0.69 2.16 -19.79
N ARG A 78 -0.52 1.16 -18.91
CA ARG A 78 -0.01 -0.16 -19.30
C ARG A 78 -0.95 -0.96 -20.19
N VAL A 79 -2.23 -1.01 -19.87
CA VAL A 79 -3.22 -1.71 -20.71
C VAL A 79 -3.35 -1.02 -22.07
N SER A 80 -3.14 0.30 -22.15
CA SER A 80 -3.13 1.01 -23.42
C SER A 80 -1.97 0.63 -24.35
N ASP A 81 -0.88 0.01 -23.85
CA ASP A 81 0.21 -0.52 -24.68
C ASP A 81 -0.27 -1.56 -25.70
N TYR A 82 -1.34 -2.27 -25.36
CA TYR A 82 -1.88 -3.31 -26.23
C TYR A 82 -2.78 -2.76 -27.34
N PHE A 83 -3.27 -1.52 -27.21
CA PHE A 83 -4.27 -0.96 -28.13
C PHE A 83 -3.77 0.26 -28.90
N PHE A 84 -2.79 1.01 -28.37
CA PHE A 84 -2.37 2.28 -28.94
C PHE A 84 -0.84 2.39 -29.05
N VAL A 85 -0.37 2.69 -30.25
CA VAL A 85 1.03 3.10 -30.48
C VAL A 85 1.19 4.52 -29.99
N THR A 86 2.02 4.70 -28.97
CA THR A 86 2.38 6.02 -28.42
C THR A 86 3.89 6.06 -28.18
N ASP A 87 4.41 7.22 -27.78
CA ASP A 87 5.80 7.36 -27.37
C ASP A 87 6.13 6.42 -26.18
N CYS A 88 7.05 5.49 -26.41
CA CYS A 88 7.48 4.51 -25.41
C CYS A 88 8.26 5.13 -24.25
N HIS A 89 8.97 6.24 -24.47
CA HIS A 89 9.63 6.95 -23.38
C HIS A 89 8.57 7.53 -22.45
N PHE A 90 7.61 8.30 -22.98
CA PHE A 90 6.56 8.91 -22.18
C PHE A 90 5.84 7.89 -21.31
N LYS A 91 5.45 6.74 -21.89
CA LYS A 91 4.75 5.68 -21.14
C LYS A 91 5.59 5.03 -20.05
N GLY A 92 6.85 4.69 -20.34
CA GLY A 92 7.77 4.14 -19.35
C GLY A 92 7.94 5.08 -18.16
N TYR A 93 8.14 6.37 -18.44
CA TYR A 93 8.23 7.42 -17.41
C TYR A 93 6.92 7.58 -16.63
N TYR A 94 5.80 7.72 -17.32
CA TYR A 94 4.48 7.91 -16.71
C TYR A 94 4.13 6.75 -15.78
N ASN A 95 4.28 5.51 -16.24
CA ASN A 95 4.04 4.31 -15.45
C ASN A 95 4.93 4.28 -14.19
N GLY A 96 6.24 4.54 -14.34
CA GLY A 96 7.18 4.57 -13.22
C GLY A 96 6.85 5.61 -12.16
N VAL A 97 6.47 6.83 -12.58
CA VAL A 97 6.10 7.92 -11.66
C VAL A 97 4.84 7.59 -10.87
N PHE A 98 3.77 7.16 -11.54
CA PHE A 98 2.50 6.85 -10.85
C PHE A 98 2.61 5.61 -9.97
N TYR A 99 3.38 4.60 -10.39
CA TYR A 99 3.74 3.46 -9.53
C TYR A 99 4.45 3.93 -8.25
N TYR A 100 5.45 4.82 -8.38
CA TYR A 100 6.20 5.32 -7.23
C TYR A 100 5.32 6.12 -6.27
N ILE A 101 4.53 7.07 -6.79
CA ILE A 101 3.60 7.88 -5.98
C ILE A 101 2.67 6.97 -5.18
N SER A 102 2.05 6.00 -5.85
CA SER A 102 1.09 5.13 -5.18
C SER A 102 1.72 4.25 -4.12
N THR A 103 2.81 3.55 -4.44
CA THR A 103 3.48 2.68 -3.47
C THR A 103 4.10 3.46 -2.31
N ALA A 104 4.53 4.70 -2.54
CA ALA A 104 4.97 5.61 -1.48
C ALA A 104 3.81 6.00 -0.55
N LEU A 105 2.62 6.26 -1.09
CA LEU A 105 1.41 6.55 -0.30
C LEU A 105 0.95 5.34 0.51
N VAL A 106 0.92 4.14 -0.08
CA VAL A 106 0.61 2.89 0.64
C VAL A 106 1.52 2.74 1.86
N MET A 107 2.83 2.82 1.64
CA MET A 107 3.82 2.68 2.70
C MET A 107 3.71 3.82 3.72
N GLY A 108 3.51 5.06 3.28
CA GLY A 108 3.30 6.21 4.16
C GLY A 108 2.12 6.01 5.10
N ILE A 109 1.00 5.45 4.61
CA ILE A 109 -0.16 5.15 5.46
C ILE A 109 0.17 4.06 6.49
N PHE A 110 0.88 2.99 6.10
CA PHE A 110 1.32 1.97 7.05
C PHE A 110 2.27 2.52 8.11
N VAL A 111 3.20 3.40 7.73
CA VAL A 111 4.10 4.11 8.65
C VAL A 111 3.31 4.98 9.62
N ILE A 112 2.38 5.80 9.13
CA ILE A 112 1.55 6.68 9.97
C ILE A 112 0.77 5.87 11.02
N ARG A 113 0.25 4.70 10.63
CA ARG A 113 -0.46 3.80 11.56
C ARG A 113 0.46 3.24 12.63
N CYS A 114 1.60 2.66 12.22
CA CYS A 114 2.56 2.10 13.15
C CYS A 114 3.11 3.17 14.11
N TYR A 115 3.36 4.39 13.60
CA TYR A 115 3.78 5.55 14.39
C TYR A 115 2.79 5.90 15.52
N ARG A 116 1.47 5.79 15.28
CA ARG A 116 0.46 6.10 16.31
C ARG A 116 0.47 5.13 17.47
N VAL A 117 0.80 3.86 17.23
CA VAL A 117 0.71 2.79 18.24
C VAL A 117 2.05 2.42 18.87
N THR A 118 3.17 2.76 18.21
CA THR A 118 4.50 2.44 18.74
C THR A 118 4.89 3.38 19.90
N PRO A 119 5.59 2.87 20.94
CA PRO A 119 6.13 3.72 22.00
C PRO A 119 7.40 4.47 21.57
N LEU A 120 8.18 3.93 20.62
CA LEU A 120 9.43 4.50 20.13
C LEU A 120 9.20 5.34 18.87
N ARG A 121 8.24 6.27 18.94
CA ARG A 121 7.68 6.99 17.78
C ARG A 121 8.73 7.70 16.93
N TYR A 122 9.63 8.45 17.57
CA TYR A 122 10.64 9.24 16.85
C TYR A 122 11.75 8.37 16.25
N VAL A 123 12.18 7.32 16.95
CA VAL A 123 13.17 6.36 16.43
C VAL A 123 12.60 5.63 15.21
N PHE A 124 11.37 5.14 15.32
CA PHE A 124 10.65 4.51 14.21
C PHE A 124 10.53 5.46 13.02
N LEU A 125 10.07 6.71 13.26
CA LEU A 125 9.90 7.69 12.21
C LEU A 125 11.23 8.01 11.51
N PHE A 126 12.31 8.20 12.26
CA PHE A 126 13.64 8.45 11.70
C PHE A 126 14.10 7.30 10.78
N ILE A 127 13.93 6.06 11.22
CA ILE A 127 14.27 4.87 10.42
C ILE A 127 13.44 4.82 9.14
N MET A 128 12.11 4.95 9.24
CA MET A 128 11.22 4.85 8.08
C MET A 128 11.38 6.00 7.10
N VAL A 129 11.63 7.22 7.57
CA VAL A 129 11.94 8.38 6.72
C VAL A 129 13.26 8.14 5.98
N SER A 130 14.27 7.60 6.66
CA SER A 130 15.55 7.26 6.02
C SER A 130 15.36 6.24 4.90
N PHE A 131 14.59 5.17 5.13
CA PHE A 131 14.24 4.20 4.09
C PHE A 131 13.44 4.82 2.93
N HIS A 132 12.52 5.73 3.22
CA HIS A 132 11.78 6.44 2.17
C HIS A 132 12.67 7.33 1.31
N ILE A 133 13.65 8.02 1.91
CA ILE A 133 14.65 8.81 1.18
C ILE A 133 15.49 7.88 0.31
N THR A 134 15.97 6.76 0.85
CA THR A 134 16.73 5.77 0.06
C THR A 134 15.90 5.22 -1.09
N LYS A 135 14.63 4.87 -0.86
CA LYS A 135 13.70 4.40 -1.90
C LYS A 135 13.47 5.47 -2.98
N LEU A 136 13.34 6.74 -2.59
CA LEU A 136 13.22 7.85 -3.55
C LEU A 136 14.47 7.95 -4.43
N ILE A 137 15.65 7.87 -3.83
CA ILE A 137 16.92 7.87 -4.57
C ILE A 137 16.98 6.69 -5.55
N SER A 138 16.63 5.48 -5.10
CA SER A 138 16.55 4.30 -5.96
C SER A 138 15.56 4.48 -7.12
N ALA A 139 14.40 5.07 -6.86
CA ALA A 139 13.38 5.32 -7.87
C ALA A 139 13.84 6.38 -8.89
N LEU A 140 14.53 7.43 -8.43
CA LEU A 140 15.14 8.41 -9.33
C LEU A 140 16.22 7.76 -10.21
N MET A 141 17.10 6.95 -9.62
CA MET A 141 18.10 6.18 -10.37
C MET A 141 17.45 5.23 -11.38
N TYR A 142 16.34 4.60 -11.01
CA TYR A 142 15.55 3.74 -11.90
C TYR A 142 15.01 4.54 -13.09
N VAL A 143 14.39 5.70 -12.82
CA VAL A 143 13.81 6.58 -13.84
C VAL A 143 14.89 7.14 -14.78
N PHE A 144 15.99 7.69 -14.24
CA PHE A 144 17.07 8.24 -15.08
C PHE A 144 17.86 7.18 -15.83
N GLY A 145 17.90 5.95 -15.32
CA GLY A 145 18.53 4.80 -15.97
C GLY A 145 17.59 3.98 -16.86
N LEU A 146 16.37 4.45 -17.12
CA LEU A 146 15.39 3.74 -17.93
C LEU A 146 15.67 3.98 -19.41
N ASP A 147 15.93 2.89 -20.13
CA ASP A 147 16.02 2.90 -21.59
C ASP A 147 14.71 2.37 -22.17
N ALA A 148 14.10 3.10 -23.10
CA ALA A 148 12.83 2.74 -23.71
C ALA A 148 13.02 2.51 -25.20
N LYS A 149 12.56 1.36 -25.69
CA LYS A 149 12.64 1.02 -27.11
C LYS A 149 11.37 0.36 -27.61
N VAL A 150 11.14 0.47 -28.91
CA VAL A 150 10.10 -0.26 -29.60
C VAL A 150 10.57 -1.71 -29.78
N GLY A 151 9.80 -2.66 -29.24
CA GLY A 151 10.05 -4.09 -29.34
C GLY A 151 9.70 -4.66 -30.71
N THR A 152 9.96 -5.95 -30.88
CA THR A 152 9.81 -6.67 -32.16
C THR A 152 8.38 -6.67 -32.68
N PHE A 153 7.39 -6.63 -31.79
CA PHE A 153 5.97 -6.59 -32.10
C PHE A 153 5.36 -5.20 -31.88
N ARG A 154 6.19 -4.16 -31.94
CA ARG A 154 5.83 -2.75 -31.68
C ARG A 154 5.35 -2.46 -30.27
N GLU A 155 5.60 -3.35 -29.33
CA GLU A 155 5.36 -3.13 -27.91
C GLU A 155 6.38 -2.14 -27.33
N CYS A 156 5.98 -1.35 -26.33
CA CYS A 156 6.90 -0.48 -25.63
C CYS A 156 7.66 -1.26 -24.55
N VAL A 157 8.96 -1.48 -24.77
CA VAL A 157 9.83 -2.16 -23.81
C VAL A 157 10.62 -1.12 -23.03
N ALA A 158 10.36 -1.06 -21.73
CA ALA A 158 11.16 -0.29 -20.78
C ALA A 158 12.18 -1.22 -20.13
N LEU A 159 13.45 -1.04 -20.47
CA LEU A 159 14.56 -1.78 -19.89
C LEU A 159 15.15 -0.96 -18.74
N PRO A 160 15.03 -1.43 -17.49
CA PRO A 160 15.65 -0.74 -16.39
C PRO A 160 17.17 -0.95 -16.40
N GLY A 161 17.91 0.07 -15.97
CA GLY A 161 19.34 -0.06 -15.73
C GLY A 161 19.66 -1.24 -14.81
N GLY A 162 20.71 -2.01 -15.15
CA GLY A 162 21.01 -3.27 -14.48
C GLY A 162 21.25 -3.17 -12.96
N ILE A 163 21.67 -2.01 -12.47
CA ILE A 163 21.91 -1.75 -11.03
C ILE A 163 20.69 -1.10 -10.36
N SER A 164 19.94 -0.27 -11.07
CA SER A 164 18.88 0.53 -10.46
C SER A 164 17.67 -0.31 -10.06
N MET A 165 17.34 -1.36 -10.83
CA MET A 165 16.23 -2.24 -10.51
C MET A 165 16.48 -3.08 -9.24
N PRO A 166 17.58 -3.84 -9.10
CA PRO A 166 17.88 -4.56 -7.86
C PRO A 166 17.90 -3.65 -6.64
N PHE A 167 18.51 -2.47 -6.75
CA PHE A 167 18.57 -1.51 -5.65
C PHE A 167 17.18 -1.01 -5.23
N LEU A 168 16.28 -0.75 -6.17
CA LEU A 168 14.89 -0.42 -5.88
C LEU A 168 14.17 -1.58 -5.17
N LEU A 169 14.33 -2.81 -5.65
CA LEU A 169 13.74 -4.01 -5.04
C LEU A 169 14.26 -4.28 -3.63
N GLU A 170 15.56 -4.13 -3.40
CA GLU A 170 16.20 -4.32 -2.09
C GLU A 170 15.69 -3.29 -1.08
N THR A 171 15.58 -2.01 -1.48
CA THR A 171 15.03 -0.98 -0.58
C THR A 171 13.57 -1.25 -0.22
N GLU A 172 12.76 -1.77 -1.15
CA GLU A 172 11.41 -2.25 -0.88
C GLU A 172 11.41 -3.41 0.12
N ILE A 173 12.26 -4.43 -0.07
CA ILE A 173 12.39 -5.58 0.84
C ILE A 173 12.76 -5.11 2.25
N TYR A 174 13.81 -4.30 2.40
CA TYR A 174 14.28 -3.86 3.71
C TYR A 174 13.25 -3.02 4.44
N MET A 175 12.59 -2.09 3.74
CA MET A 175 11.56 -1.24 4.33
C MET A 175 10.36 -2.06 4.82
N ASN A 176 9.89 -3.03 4.02
CA ASN A 176 8.80 -3.94 4.40
C ASN A 176 9.22 -4.87 5.55
N ALA A 177 10.46 -5.37 5.56
CA ALA A 177 10.98 -6.22 6.62
C ALA A 177 11.07 -5.47 7.96
N VAL A 178 11.58 -4.24 7.94
CA VAL A 178 11.62 -3.38 9.14
C VAL A 178 10.22 -3.13 9.67
N LEU A 179 9.28 -2.75 8.80
CA LEU A 179 7.90 -2.50 9.21
C LEU A 179 7.22 -3.76 9.76
N PHE A 180 7.47 -4.93 9.16
CA PHE A 180 6.96 -6.22 9.64
C PHE A 180 7.50 -6.56 11.04
N VAL A 181 8.82 -6.49 11.23
CA VAL A 181 9.47 -6.74 12.52
C VAL A 181 9.00 -5.73 13.59
N TRP A 182 8.83 -4.47 13.21
CA TRP A 182 8.34 -3.44 14.12
C TRP A 182 6.92 -3.74 14.60
N TRP A 183 6.04 -4.18 13.69
CA TRP A 183 4.70 -4.61 14.04
C TRP A 183 4.70 -5.82 14.98
N ILE A 184 5.58 -6.80 14.80
CA ILE A 184 5.73 -7.91 15.75
C ILE A 184 6.04 -7.37 17.16
N GLY A 185 7.00 -6.44 17.27
CA GLY A 185 7.35 -5.82 18.56
C GLY A 185 6.19 -5.06 19.20
N VAL A 186 5.42 -4.32 18.40
CA VAL A 186 4.19 -3.62 18.84
C VAL A 186 3.15 -4.63 19.33
N LEU A 187 2.88 -5.69 18.57
CA LEU A 187 1.91 -6.72 18.95
C LEU A 187 2.29 -7.42 20.26
N VAL A 188 3.55 -7.84 20.41
CA VAL A 188 4.04 -8.50 21.64
C VAL A 188 3.84 -7.60 22.86
N ARG A 189 4.13 -6.30 22.73
CA ARG A 189 3.91 -5.31 23.79
C ARG A 189 2.44 -5.10 24.12
N LEU A 190 1.57 -5.03 23.10
CA LEU A 190 0.14 -4.82 23.32
C LEU A 190 -0.52 -6.05 23.95
N LEU A 191 -0.08 -7.26 23.56
CA LEU A 191 -0.50 -8.52 24.17
C LEU A 191 -0.02 -8.63 25.62
N SER A 192 1.21 -8.20 25.92
CA SER A 192 1.76 -8.29 27.29
C SER A 192 1.04 -7.38 28.28
N ARG A 193 0.35 -6.32 27.81
CA ARG A 193 -0.42 -5.38 28.64
C ARG A 193 -1.80 -5.89 29.07
N LYS A 194 -2.04 -7.21 29.05
CA LYS A 194 -3.19 -7.97 29.60
C LYS A 194 -4.61 -7.62 29.13
N SER A 195 -4.85 -6.53 28.38
CA SER A 195 -6.21 -6.08 28.04
C SER A 195 -6.66 -6.38 26.61
N TYR A 196 -5.78 -6.84 25.71
CA TYR A 196 -6.12 -7.02 24.29
C TYR A 196 -6.14 -8.50 23.90
N LYS A 197 -7.25 -8.95 23.29
CA LYS A 197 -7.32 -10.25 22.64
C LYS A 197 -6.57 -10.18 21.30
N PHE A 198 -5.72 -11.17 21.02
CA PHE A 198 -4.92 -11.22 19.79
C PHE A 198 -5.74 -10.99 18.51
N GLY A 199 -6.90 -11.65 18.37
CA GLY A 199 -7.76 -11.47 17.20
C GLY A 199 -8.35 -10.07 17.05
N SER A 200 -8.63 -9.38 18.16
CA SER A 200 -9.07 -7.97 18.14
C SER A 200 -7.91 -7.07 17.73
N LEU A 201 -6.70 -7.32 18.23
CA LEU A 201 -5.52 -6.53 17.90
C LEU A 201 -5.16 -6.61 16.39
N ILE A 202 -5.25 -7.81 15.81
CA ILE A 202 -4.98 -8.02 14.38
C ILE A 202 -6.02 -7.31 13.51
N ARG A 203 -7.29 -7.33 13.92
CA ARG A 203 -8.41 -6.83 13.14
C ARG A 203 -8.66 -5.33 13.32
N ASP A 204 -8.56 -4.84 14.55
CA ASP A 204 -9.02 -3.51 14.94
C ASP A 204 -7.91 -2.45 14.83
N GLU A 205 -6.63 -2.84 14.78
CA GLU A 205 -5.48 -1.91 14.60
C GLU A 205 -4.85 -2.00 13.20
N GLY A 206 -5.42 -2.80 12.28
CA GLY A 206 -4.90 -2.98 10.92
C GLY A 206 -3.55 -3.68 10.82
N ALA A 207 -3.05 -4.23 11.94
CA ALA A 207 -1.78 -4.93 12.02
C ALA A 207 -1.76 -6.16 11.11
N GLY A 208 -2.87 -6.91 11.04
CA GLY A 208 -2.99 -8.09 10.19
C GLY A 208 -2.80 -7.78 8.72
N TYR A 209 -3.51 -6.77 8.23
CA TYR A 209 -3.44 -6.31 6.84
C TYR A 209 -2.04 -5.81 6.50
N THR A 210 -1.44 -5.00 7.37
CA THR A 210 -0.10 -4.45 7.16
C THR A 210 0.97 -5.55 7.16
N MET A 211 0.92 -6.47 8.12
CA MET A 211 1.89 -7.57 8.21
C MET A 211 1.77 -8.54 7.04
N LEU A 212 0.54 -8.88 6.64
CA LEU A 212 0.30 -9.74 5.47
C LEU A 212 0.80 -9.07 4.19
N SER A 213 0.55 -7.77 4.02
CA SER A 213 1.06 -6.97 2.91
C SER A 213 2.59 -7.02 2.86
N ASN A 214 3.26 -6.73 3.97
CA ASN A 214 4.72 -6.73 4.04
C ASN A 214 5.31 -8.11 3.73
N LEU A 215 4.74 -9.19 4.31
CA LEU A 215 5.20 -10.56 4.08
C LEU A 215 5.05 -10.97 2.62
N PHE A 216 3.90 -10.64 2.01
CA PHE A 216 3.64 -10.90 0.60
C PHE A 216 4.63 -10.15 -0.30
N THR A 217 4.88 -8.87 0.00
CA THR A 217 5.85 -8.04 -0.71
C THR A 217 7.27 -8.60 -0.61
N ILE A 218 7.73 -8.95 0.59
CA ILE A 218 9.06 -9.56 0.79
C ILE A 218 9.17 -10.84 -0.04
N THR A 219 8.13 -11.68 -0.04
CA THR A 219 8.12 -12.95 -0.78
C THR A 219 8.23 -12.72 -2.28
N LEU A 220 7.36 -11.88 -2.86
CA LEU A 220 7.37 -11.62 -4.30
C LEU A 220 8.65 -10.92 -4.76
N MET A 221 9.17 -9.95 -3.99
CA MET A 221 10.40 -9.25 -4.35
C MET A 221 11.62 -10.18 -4.25
N THR A 222 11.65 -11.07 -3.26
CA THR A 222 12.71 -12.09 -3.16
C THR A 222 12.66 -13.05 -4.35
N MET A 223 11.47 -13.46 -4.80
CA MET A 223 11.32 -14.26 -6.03
C MET A 223 11.89 -13.54 -7.26
N VAL A 224 11.64 -12.23 -7.40
CA VAL A 224 12.20 -11.43 -8.50
C VAL A 224 13.73 -11.36 -8.41
N VAL A 225 14.27 -11.04 -7.23
CA VAL A 225 15.73 -10.92 -7.02
C VAL A 225 16.45 -12.25 -7.27
N GLN A 226 15.84 -13.37 -6.89
CA GLN A 226 16.39 -14.72 -7.11
C GLN A 226 16.15 -15.26 -8.53
N ASN A 227 15.53 -14.47 -9.41
CA ASN A 227 15.15 -14.88 -10.76
C ASN A 227 14.19 -16.10 -10.79
N THR A 228 13.40 -16.29 -9.73
CA THR A 228 12.40 -17.35 -9.59
C THR A 228 11.01 -16.81 -9.97
N THR A 229 10.85 -16.34 -11.20
CA THR A 229 9.62 -15.65 -11.64
C THR A 229 8.52 -16.58 -12.15
N LEU A 230 8.71 -17.91 -12.07
CA LEU A 230 7.77 -18.92 -12.57
C LEU A 230 7.41 -18.75 -14.06
N GLY A 231 8.33 -18.19 -14.86
CA GLY A 231 8.08 -17.90 -16.28
C GLY A 231 7.22 -16.66 -16.53
N LEU A 232 6.90 -15.89 -15.48
CA LEU A 232 6.22 -14.60 -15.57
C LEU A 232 7.25 -13.48 -15.74
N ASN A 233 6.81 -12.39 -16.38
CA ASN A 233 7.57 -11.15 -16.43
C ASN A 233 7.67 -10.56 -15.01
N PRO A 234 8.86 -10.16 -14.51
CA PRO A 234 9.01 -9.51 -13.19
C PRO A 234 8.02 -8.38 -12.93
N GLU A 235 7.65 -7.62 -13.96
CA GLU A 235 6.66 -6.55 -13.84
C GLU A 235 5.29 -7.06 -13.38
N VAL A 236 4.88 -8.25 -13.83
CA VAL A 236 3.63 -8.89 -13.38
C VAL A 236 3.63 -9.08 -11.88
N LEU A 237 4.77 -9.50 -11.30
CA LEU A 237 4.92 -9.68 -9.86
C LEU A 237 4.88 -8.34 -9.12
N LEU A 238 5.51 -7.29 -9.65
CA LEU A 238 5.46 -5.93 -9.08
C LEU A 238 4.04 -5.35 -9.06
N GLN A 239 3.31 -5.50 -10.17
CA GLN A 239 1.94 -4.99 -10.30
C GLN A 239 0.98 -5.81 -9.41
N THR A 240 1.15 -7.14 -9.37
CA THR A 240 0.35 -8.03 -8.49
C THR A 240 0.59 -7.69 -7.01
N LYS A 241 1.86 -7.52 -6.63
CA LYS A 241 2.27 -7.05 -5.31
C LYS A 241 1.50 -5.78 -4.93
N TRP A 242 1.64 -4.74 -5.75
CA TRP A 242 1.03 -3.44 -5.47
C TRP A 242 -0.51 -3.49 -5.42
N ALA A 243 -1.16 -4.21 -6.32
CA ALA A 243 -2.61 -4.37 -6.30
C ALA A 243 -3.11 -5.03 -5.00
N ILE A 244 -2.37 -6.02 -4.49
CA ILE A 244 -2.67 -6.67 -3.22
C ILE A 244 -2.46 -5.72 -2.04
N GLU A 245 -1.35 -4.97 -2.00
CA GLU A 245 -1.14 -3.98 -0.93
C GLU A 245 -2.26 -2.92 -0.90
N SER A 246 -2.61 -2.36 -2.07
CA SER A 246 -3.71 -1.38 -2.21
C SER A 246 -5.03 -1.98 -1.74
N LYS A 247 -5.33 -3.23 -2.09
CA LYS A 247 -6.56 -3.91 -1.63
C LYS A 247 -6.59 -4.08 -0.11
N LEU A 248 -5.52 -4.58 0.49
CA LEU A 248 -5.42 -4.78 1.94
C LEU A 248 -5.54 -3.44 2.69
N LEU A 249 -4.93 -2.38 2.16
CA LEU A 249 -5.02 -1.02 2.70
C LEU A 249 -6.46 -0.48 2.69
N ILE A 250 -7.20 -0.69 1.60
CA ILE A 250 -8.59 -0.24 1.47
C ILE A 250 -9.52 -1.05 2.37
N GLU A 251 -9.34 -2.38 2.45
CA GLU A 251 -10.13 -3.23 3.36
C GLU A 251 -9.93 -2.81 4.82
N ASP A 252 -8.68 -2.55 5.20
CA ASP A 252 -8.36 -2.08 6.54
C ASP A 252 -8.97 -0.70 6.83
N SER A 253 -8.84 0.24 5.89
CA SER A 253 -9.44 1.58 6.01
C SER A 253 -10.97 1.53 6.12
N ALA A 254 -11.60 0.62 5.39
CA ALA A 254 -13.05 0.42 5.44
C ALA A 254 -13.48 -0.14 6.81
N SER A 255 -12.71 -1.07 7.37
CA SER A 255 -12.97 -1.65 8.70
C SER A 255 -12.96 -0.59 9.81
N HIS A 256 -12.06 0.39 9.73
CA HIS A 256 -12.00 1.50 10.68
C HIS A 256 -13.15 2.49 10.51
N SER A 257 -13.56 2.77 9.26
CA SER A 257 -14.68 3.69 8.98
C SER A 257 -16.01 3.19 9.57
N SER A 258 -16.26 1.87 9.50
CA SER A 258 -17.48 1.27 10.04
C SER A 258 -17.47 1.26 11.57
N GLN A 259 -16.34 0.94 12.20
CA GLN A 259 -16.21 0.98 13.66
C GLN A 259 -16.39 2.40 14.24
N GLY A 260 -15.82 3.41 13.59
CA GLY A 260 -15.98 4.81 13.99
C GLY A 260 -17.44 5.26 13.97
N SER A 261 -18.18 4.85 12.93
CA SER A 261 -19.61 5.15 12.79
C SER A 261 -20.44 4.50 13.92
N SER A 262 -20.20 3.21 14.22
CA SER A 262 -20.92 2.51 15.29
C SER A 262 -20.59 3.04 16.70
N ARG A 263 -19.34 3.47 16.96
CA ARG A 263 -18.99 4.11 18.24
C ARG A 263 -19.64 5.48 18.40
N GLN A 264 -19.75 6.26 17.32
CA GLN A 264 -20.40 7.57 17.35
C GLN A 264 -21.92 7.44 17.53
N GLU A 265 -22.53 6.42 16.95
CA GLU A 265 -23.95 6.12 17.13
C GLU A 265 -24.27 5.64 18.55
N ASN A 266 -23.45 4.74 19.12
CA ASN A 266 -23.59 4.31 20.51
C ASN A 266 -23.33 5.42 21.54
N SER A 267 -22.51 6.42 21.21
CA SER A 267 -22.30 7.58 22.09
C SER A 267 -23.43 8.60 21.97
N ARG A 268 -23.99 8.82 20.76
CA ARG A 268 -25.22 9.61 20.60
C ARG A 268 -26.43 8.99 21.32
N ASN A 269 -26.62 7.68 21.21
CA ASN A 269 -27.72 6.99 21.89
C ASN A 269 -27.58 7.06 23.41
N ARG A 270 -26.34 6.96 23.94
CA ARG A 270 -26.08 7.15 25.38
C ARG A 270 -26.33 8.57 25.91
N VAL A 271 -26.21 9.60 25.06
CA VAL A 271 -26.53 10.98 25.45
C VAL A 271 -28.06 11.20 25.49
N HIS A 272 -28.83 10.43 24.74
CA HIS A 272 -30.30 10.47 24.77
C HIS A 272 -30.94 9.64 25.89
N ASP A 273 -30.19 8.74 26.54
CA ASP A 273 -30.64 7.97 27.71
C ASP A 273 -30.38 8.66 29.06
N ILE A 274 -29.96 9.93 29.06
CA ILE A 274 -29.97 10.76 30.28
C ILE A 274 -31.38 11.34 30.40
N PRO A 275 -32.25 10.83 31.29
CA PRO A 275 -33.55 11.43 31.50
C PRO A 275 -33.36 12.88 31.93
N PHE A 276 -34.01 13.79 31.21
CA PHE A 276 -34.01 15.25 31.37
C PHE A 276 -34.53 15.75 32.75
N TRP A 277 -34.65 14.86 33.75
CA TRP A 277 -35.31 15.11 35.03
C TRP A 277 -34.47 14.80 36.28
N SER A 278 -33.14 14.75 36.19
CA SER A 278 -32.30 14.72 37.39
C SER A 278 -31.46 16.00 37.56
N TRP A 279 -32.12 17.15 37.49
CA TRP A 279 -31.57 18.40 38.05
C TRP A 279 -32.05 18.53 39.49
N ASN A 280 -31.42 17.75 40.38
CA ASN A 280 -31.69 17.82 41.81
C ASN A 280 -30.88 18.99 42.37
N SER A 281 -31.52 20.16 42.49
CA SER A 281 -31.00 21.35 43.16
C SER A 281 -30.95 21.13 44.68
N SER A 282 -30.02 20.31 45.15
CA SER A 282 -29.66 20.30 46.57
C SER A 282 -28.63 21.40 46.84
N SER A 283 -29.11 22.64 46.94
CA SER A 283 -28.38 23.71 47.61
C SER A 283 -28.26 23.39 49.10
N LYS A 284 -27.19 22.68 49.48
CA LYS A 284 -26.78 22.60 50.88
C LYS A 284 -25.44 23.31 51.05
N GLY A 285 -25.57 24.52 51.60
CA GLY A 285 -24.73 25.08 52.65
C GLY A 285 -23.23 24.90 52.51
N ILE A 286 -22.57 25.95 52.05
CA ILE A 286 -21.18 26.24 52.38
C ILE A 286 -21.15 26.77 53.81
N PRO A 287 -20.45 26.08 54.72
CA PRO A 287 -19.47 26.75 55.58
C PRO A 287 -18.12 26.11 55.27
N GLY A 288 -17.14 26.86 54.78
CA GLY A 288 -16.50 27.90 55.57
C GLY A 288 -15.29 27.31 56.31
N GLY A 289 -14.24 27.00 55.55
CA GLY A 289 -12.82 26.97 55.92
C GLY A 289 -12.34 26.25 57.19
N SER A 290 -11.49 25.23 57.01
CA SER A 290 -10.15 25.24 57.65
C SER A 290 -9.18 24.26 56.99
N SER A 291 -8.04 24.79 56.56
CA SER A 291 -6.65 24.31 56.69
C SER A 291 -6.34 22.80 56.73
N LYS A 292 -5.55 22.34 55.75
CA LYS A 292 -4.31 21.50 55.84
C LYS A 292 -3.82 21.20 54.40
N LYS A 293 -2.70 21.74 53.92
CA LYS A 293 -1.28 21.29 54.02
C LYS A 293 -1.01 19.85 53.54
N GLY A 294 -0.06 19.74 52.59
CA GLY A 294 0.60 18.51 52.06
C GLY A 294 0.65 18.56 50.52
N GLU A 295 1.80 18.88 49.91
CA GLU A 295 2.77 17.91 49.31
C GLU A 295 2.13 17.10 48.17
N GLU A 296 2.65 16.96 46.95
CA GLU A 296 4.01 16.93 46.42
C GLU A 296 3.90 16.82 44.87
N ALA A 297 4.94 17.29 44.15
CA ALA A 297 5.56 16.73 42.92
C ALA A 297 4.69 16.39 41.68
N GLN A 298 5.14 16.38 40.42
CA GLN A 298 6.32 16.79 39.65
C GLN A 298 5.92 16.52 38.18
N ASP A 299 6.46 17.31 37.25
CA ASP A 299 6.90 16.97 35.89
C ASP A 299 5.98 16.20 34.92
N LEU A 300 5.67 16.84 33.79
CA LEU A 300 5.30 16.18 32.54
C LEU A 300 6.10 16.77 31.37
N VAL A 301 7.10 16.00 30.95
CA VAL A 301 7.67 15.93 29.59
C VAL A 301 6.98 14.78 28.87
#